data_AF-A0A947FEU5-F1
#
_entry.id   AF-A0A947FEU5-F1
#
_cell.length_a   1.000
_cell.length_b   1.000
_cell.length_c   1.000
_cell.angle_alpha   90.00
_cell.angle_beta   90.00
_cell.angle_gamma   90.00
#
_symmetry.space_group_name_H-M   'P 1'
#
loop_
_entity.id
_entity.type
_entity.pdbx_description
1 polymer ?
#
loop_
_entity_poly.entity_id
_entity_poly.type
_entity_poly.pdbx_seq_one_letter_code
_entity_poly.pdbx_strand_id
1 'polypeptide(L)'
;EKIPHAEKVFSIFEPHTEWVVKGKAGVPVELGLRVCVVEDKNRFILHHRVMEKTTDEKIAVDIVRETKARFPALRTVSFDKGFYSPDNQIQLAQYLELVVLPKKGKLSQVDKARETNPEFVLVRRQHSAVESAINALEVHGLDQCPDHGLNGFKRYVALAVVARNIQRLGAVLRQQDADKERRKRGPYKKAA
;
A
#
# COMPACT_ATOMS: atom_id res chain seq x y z
N GLU A 1 32.39 13.63 -17.99
CA GLU A 1 31.59 12.60 -18.70
C GLU A 1 30.25 12.43 -17.98
N LYS A 2 29.12 12.39 -18.70
CA LYS A 2 27.77 12.31 -18.10
C LYS A 2 27.08 11.05 -18.62
N ILE A 3 27.13 9.98 -17.84
CA ILE A 3 26.49 8.71 -18.18
C ILE A 3 24.96 8.86 -18.03
N PRO A 4 24.16 8.55 -19.08
CA PRO A 4 22.71 8.51 -19.00
C PRO A 4 22.23 7.60 -17.86
N HIS A 5 21.16 7.98 -17.16
CA HIS A 5 20.69 7.20 -16.01
C HIS A 5 20.30 5.76 -16.37
N ALA A 6 19.82 5.54 -17.60
CA ALA A 6 19.46 4.22 -18.09
C ALA A 6 20.65 3.26 -18.27
N GLU A 7 21.87 3.79 -18.36
CA GLU A 7 23.11 3.01 -18.49
C GLU A 7 23.77 2.73 -17.14
N LYS A 8 23.22 3.27 -16.04
CA LYS A 8 23.75 3.07 -14.70
C LYS A 8 23.35 1.69 -14.16
N VAL A 9 24.35 0.92 -13.76
CA VAL A 9 24.17 -0.35 -13.05
C VAL A 9 24.31 -0.07 -11.55
N PHE A 10 23.26 -0.38 -10.78
CA PHE A 10 23.24 -0.13 -9.32
C PHE A 10 23.63 -1.35 -8.49
N SER A 11 23.56 -2.55 -9.08
CA SER A 11 24.07 -3.79 -8.49
C SER A 11 24.52 -4.73 -9.60
N ILE A 12 25.73 -5.28 -9.47
CA ILE A 12 26.29 -6.26 -10.41
C ILE A 12 25.64 -7.64 -10.19
N PHE A 13 25.24 -7.93 -8.95
CA PHE A 13 24.60 -9.19 -8.58
C PHE A 13 23.09 -9.17 -8.84
N GLU A 14 22.46 -7.99 -8.72
CA GLU A 14 21.03 -7.81 -8.91
C GLU A 14 20.75 -6.67 -9.92
N PRO A 15 20.92 -6.93 -11.24
CA PRO A 15 20.86 -5.89 -12.28
C PRO A 15 19.54 -5.13 -12.38
N HIS A 16 18.48 -5.64 -11.73
CA HIS A 16 17.17 -5.02 -11.66
C HIS A 16 17.05 -3.99 -10.52
N THR A 17 18.09 -3.81 -9.68
CA THR A 17 18.08 -2.83 -8.59
C THR A 17 17.95 -1.42 -9.15
N GLU A 18 17.02 -0.64 -8.60
CA GLU A 18 16.77 0.73 -9.03
C GLU A 18 17.18 1.75 -7.98
N TRP A 19 17.49 2.95 -8.46
CA TRP A 19 17.74 4.12 -7.64
C TRP A 19 16.43 4.83 -7.32
N VAL A 20 15.94 4.67 -6.09
CA VAL A 20 14.64 5.18 -5.65
C VAL A 20 14.82 6.45 -4.83
N VAL A 21 14.39 7.59 -5.38
CA VAL A 21 14.35 8.86 -4.65
C VAL A 21 13.06 8.95 -3.84
N LYS A 22 13.15 8.82 -2.51
CA LYS A 22 11.97 8.91 -1.61
C LYS A 22 11.69 10.32 -1.07
N GLY A 23 12.61 11.27 -1.25
CA GLY A 23 12.41 12.67 -0.86
C GLY A 23 12.20 12.92 0.64
N LYS A 24 12.53 11.95 1.51
CA LYS A 24 12.50 12.09 2.97
C LYS A 24 13.77 12.80 3.46
N ALA A 25 13.65 13.65 4.48
CA ALA A 25 14.81 14.29 5.10
C ALA A 25 15.73 13.22 5.72
N GLY A 26 17.02 13.23 5.34
CA GLY A 26 18.05 12.32 5.87
C GLY A 26 18.30 11.04 5.05
N VAL A 27 17.33 10.55 4.28
CA VAL A 27 17.53 9.44 3.32
C VAL A 27 17.06 9.89 1.94
N PRO A 28 17.93 10.55 1.17
CA PRO A 28 17.55 11.09 -0.13
C PRO A 28 17.24 9.97 -1.14
N VAL A 29 17.85 8.79 -0.96
CA VAL A 29 17.87 7.68 -1.92
C VAL A 29 17.89 6.33 -1.22
N GLU A 30 17.15 5.38 -1.77
CA GLU A 30 17.21 3.96 -1.46
C GLU A 30 17.54 3.15 -2.72
N LEU A 31 18.15 1.98 -2.54
CA LEU A 31 18.43 1.03 -3.62
C LEU A 31 17.51 -0.18 -3.48
N GLY A 32 16.81 -0.53 -4.55
CA GLY A 32 15.93 -1.70 -4.56
C GLY A 32 14.81 -1.57 -5.58
N LEU A 33 13.75 -2.33 -5.39
CA LEU A 33 12.52 -2.21 -6.18
C LEU A 33 11.39 -1.66 -5.33
N ARG A 34 10.54 -0.83 -5.93
CA ARG A 34 9.30 -0.41 -5.28
C ARG A 34 8.31 -1.57 -5.26
N VAL A 35 7.58 -1.70 -4.16
CA VAL A 35 6.47 -2.65 -4.03
C VAL A 35 5.23 -1.87 -3.65
N CYS A 36 4.18 -2.01 -4.44
CA CYS A 36 2.87 -1.47 -4.13
C CYS A 36 1.98 -2.57 -3.56
N VAL A 37 1.21 -2.25 -2.53
CA VAL A 37 0.26 -3.17 -1.88
C VAL A 37 -1.10 -2.51 -1.75
N VAL A 38 -2.16 -3.32 -1.84
CA VAL A 38 -3.54 -2.90 -1.61
C VAL A 38 -4.07 -3.64 -0.39
N GLU A 39 -4.43 -2.91 0.66
CA GLU A 39 -4.98 -3.47 1.90
C GLU A 39 -6.49 -3.19 2.00
N ASP A 40 -7.25 -4.15 2.52
CA ASP A 40 -8.67 -3.97 2.83
C ASP A 40 -8.91 -3.39 4.24
N LYS A 41 -10.17 -3.05 4.53
CA LYS A 41 -10.58 -2.54 5.86
C LYS A 41 -10.31 -3.53 7.01
N ASN A 42 -10.24 -4.83 6.73
CA ASN A 42 -9.97 -5.87 7.72
C ASN A 42 -8.48 -6.15 7.91
N ARG A 43 -7.61 -5.41 7.21
CA ARG A 43 -6.15 -5.49 7.22
C ARG A 43 -5.56 -6.71 6.51
N PHE A 44 -6.28 -7.22 5.51
CA PHE A 44 -5.76 -8.20 4.58
C PHE A 44 -5.21 -7.50 3.33
N ILE A 45 -4.05 -7.94 2.88
CA ILE A 45 -3.46 -7.50 1.62
C ILE A 45 -4.17 -8.27 0.50
N LEU A 46 -4.88 -7.53 -0.36
CA LEU A 46 -5.66 -8.07 -1.47
C LEU A 46 -4.83 -8.22 -2.75
N HIS A 47 -3.91 -7.28 -2.98
CA HIS A 47 -3.06 -7.27 -4.16
C HIS A 47 -1.69 -6.69 -3.84
N HIS A 48 -0.69 -7.11 -4.59
CA HIS A 48 0.66 -6.55 -4.53
C HIS A 48 1.28 -6.51 -5.93
N ARG A 49 2.21 -5.58 -6.13
CA ARG A 49 2.96 -5.44 -7.37
C ARG A 49 4.39 -5.02 -7.07
N VAL A 50 5.34 -5.82 -7.52
CA VAL A 50 6.73 -5.41 -7.68
C VAL A 50 6.84 -4.54 -8.92
N MET A 51 7.38 -3.34 -8.77
CA MET A 51 7.42 -2.31 -9.81
C MET A 51 8.82 -2.23 -10.40
N GLU A 52 8.93 -2.45 -11.71
CA GLU A 52 10.18 -2.33 -12.46
C GLU A 52 10.12 -1.09 -13.35
N LYS A 53 11.09 -0.20 -13.20
CA LYS A 53 11.29 1.06 -13.95
C LYS A 53 10.03 1.90 -14.01
N THR A 54 9.22 1.79 -12.96
CA THR A 54 7.88 2.36 -12.87
C THR A 54 7.73 3.13 -11.58
N THR A 55 6.90 4.17 -11.63
CA THR A 55 6.62 5.10 -10.55
C THR A 55 5.19 4.91 -10.06
N ASP A 56 4.90 5.40 -8.86
CA ASP A 56 3.63 5.17 -8.17
C ASP A 56 2.43 5.68 -9.01
N GLU A 57 2.57 6.84 -9.65
CA GLU A 57 1.52 7.39 -10.50
C GLU A 57 1.24 6.52 -11.73
N LYS A 58 2.21 5.75 -12.24
CA LYS A 58 2.00 4.95 -13.45
C LYS A 58 1.26 3.64 -13.19
N ILE A 59 1.25 3.14 -11.95
CA ILE A 59 0.60 1.85 -11.62
C ILE A 59 -0.80 2.00 -11.04
N ALA A 60 -1.21 3.21 -10.66
CA ALA A 60 -2.42 3.45 -9.87
C ALA A 60 -3.68 2.83 -10.52
N VAL A 61 -3.85 3.06 -11.82
CA VAL A 61 -5.02 2.57 -12.58
C VAL A 61 -4.96 1.06 -12.73
N ASP A 62 -3.81 0.52 -13.15
CA ASP A 62 -3.66 -0.91 -13.41
C ASP A 62 -3.87 -1.75 -12.15
N ILE A 63 -3.28 -1.33 -11.02
CA ILE A 63 -3.41 -2.08 -9.76
C ILE A 63 -4.87 -2.07 -9.27
N VAL A 64 -5.60 -0.96 -9.46
CA VAL A 64 -7.03 -0.91 -9.13
C VAL A 64 -7.85 -1.78 -10.06
N ARG A 65 -7.61 -1.71 -11.38
CA ARG A 65 -8.33 -2.52 -12.38
C ARG A 65 -8.18 -4.01 -12.07
N GLU A 66 -6.98 -4.46 -11.78
CA GLU A 66 -6.71 -5.85 -11.42
C GLU A 66 -7.29 -6.25 -10.07
N THR A 67 -7.19 -5.36 -9.08
CA THR A 67 -7.80 -5.64 -7.77
C THR A 67 -9.32 -5.74 -7.90
N LYS A 68 -9.95 -4.85 -8.68
CA LYS A 68 -11.39 -4.87 -8.96
C LYS A 68 -11.81 -6.12 -9.73
N ALA A 69 -11.00 -6.59 -10.67
CA ALA A 69 -11.25 -7.83 -11.39
C ALA A 69 -11.26 -9.06 -10.45
N ARG A 70 -10.38 -9.10 -9.44
CA ARG A 70 -10.34 -10.16 -8.42
C ARG A 70 -11.40 -9.98 -7.33
N PHE A 71 -11.71 -8.73 -7.00
CA PHE A 71 -12.63 -8.33 -5.95
C PHE A 71 -13.66 -7.33 -6.49
N PRO A 72 -14.74 -7.80 -7.16
CA PRO A 72 -15.74 -6.92 -7.78
C PRO A 72 -16.44 -5.97 -6.82
N ALA A 73 -16.45 -6.28 -5.52
CA ALA A 73 -16.99 -5.44 -4.46
C ALA A 73 -16.10 -4.22 -4.09
N LEU A 74 -14.92 -4.05 -4.70
CA LEU A 74 -14.04 -2.90 -4.45
C LEU A 74 -14.70 -1.61 -4.96
N ARG A 75 -15.10 -0.71 -4.08
CA ARG A 75 -15.80 0.55 -4.46
C ARG A 75 -14.98 1.81 -4.23
N THR A 76 -14.06 1.75 -3.27
CA THR A 76 -13.32 2.91 -2.80
C THR A 76 -11.87 2.53 -2.57
N VAL A 77 -10.95 3.38 -3.00
CA VAL A 77 -9.51 3.22 -2.75
C VAL A 77 -8.93 4.57 -2.32
N SER A 78 -8.06 4.50 -1.31
CA SER A 78 -7.30 5.63 -0.77
C SER A 78 -5.84 5.49 -1.16
N PHE A 79 -5.27 6.55 -1.72
CA PHE A 79 -3.91 6.60 -2.21
C PHE A 79 -3.08 7.66 -1.47
N ASP A 80 -1.76 7.47 -1.48
CA ASP A 80 -0.84 8.54 -1.13
C ASP A 80 -0.71 9.55 -2.29
N LYS A 81 -0.23 10.75 -1.98
CA LYS A 81 0.07 11.84 -2.92
C LYS A 81 1.04 11.43 -4.03
N GLY A 82 1.90 10.43 -3.78
CA GLY A 82 2.82 9.87 -4.79
C GLY A 82 2.10 9.35 -6.04
N PHE A 83 0.88 8.83 -5.88
CA PHE A 83 0.07 8.27 -6.97
C PHE A 83 -0.67 9.35 -7.79
N TYR A 84 -0.56 10.63 -7.44
CA TYR A 84 -1.35 11.68 -8.09
C TYR A 84 -0.83 12.01 -9.49
N SER A 85 -1.74 11.91 -10.46
CA SER A 85 -1.68 12.59 -11.74
C SER A 85 -3.10 13.06 -12.12
N PRO A 86 -3.26 14.14 -12.92
CA PRO A 86 -4.59 14.55 -13.40
C PRO A 86 -5.32 13.43 -14.15
N ASP A 87 -4.57 12.64 -14.90
CA ASP A 87 -5.06 11.49 -15.66
C ASP A 87 -5.56 10.37 -14.73
N ASN A 88 -4.80 10.04 -13.67
CA ASN A 88 -5.23 9.05 -12.67
C ASN A 88 -6.54 9.46 -11.99
N GLN A 89 -6.71 10.75 -11.68
CA GLN A 89 -7.94 11.24 -11.07
C GLN A 89 -9.17 10.98 -11.95
N ILE A 90 -9.01 11.05 -13.28
CA ILE A 90 -10.07 10.80 -14.26
C ILE A 90 -10.28 9.31 -14.47
N GLN A 91 -9.21 8.56 -14.71
CA GLN A 91 -9.31 7.13 -15.03
C GLN A 91 -9.78 6.29 -13.84
N LEU A 92 -9.32 6.58 -12.62
CA LEU A 92 -9.74 5.82 -11.43
C LEU A 92 -11.24 5.96 -11.14
N ALA A 93 -11.84 7.09 -11.50
CA ALA A 93 -13.28 7.34 -11.32
C ALA A 93 -14.15 6.45 -12.22
N GLN A 94 -13.58 5.80 -13.25
CA GLN A 94 -14.29 4.83 -14.08
C GLN A 94 -14.44 3.47 -13.38
N TYR A 95 -13.58 3.17 -12.39
CA TYR A 95 -13.54 1.87 -11.70
C TYR A 95 -14.07 1.92 -10.27
N LEU A 96 -14.08 3.11 -9.66
CA LEU A 96 -14.36 3.34 -8.25
C LEU A 96 -15.47 4.38 -8.09
N GLU A 97 -16.37 4.14 -7.13
CA GLU A 97 -17.41 5.10 -6.73
C GLU A 97 -16.81 6.32 -6.04
N LEU A 98 -15.73 6.11 -5.26
CA LEU A 98 -15.01 7.18 -4.58
C LEU A 98 -13.49 6.98 -4.71
N VAL A 99 -12.83 7.97 -5.32
CA VAL A 99 -11.37 8.03 -5.48
C VAL A 99 -10.80 9.00 -4.45
N VAL A 100 -10.09 8.48 -3.45
CA VAL A 100 -9.39 9.29 -2.45
C VAL A 100 -7.93 9.42 -2.86
N LEU A 101 -7.66 10.37 -3.76
CA LEU A 101 -6.33 10.67 -4.29
C LEU A 101 -5.98 12.14 -4.00
N PRO A 102 -5.17 12.43 -2.98
CA PRO A 102 -4.80 13.80 -2.63
C PRO A 102 -3.88 14.40 -3.69
N LYS A 103 -4.10 15.68 -4.03
CA LYS A 103 -3.32 16.35 -5.07
C LYS A 103 -1.90 16.67 -4.60
N LYS A 104 -0.94 16.47 -5.50
CA LYS A 104 0.45 16.89 -5.31
C LYS A 104 0.60 18.38 -5.61
N GLY A 105 1.19 19.14 -4.68
CA GLY A 105 1.47 20.57 -4.85
C GLY A 105 0.33 21.50 -4.40
N LYS A 106 0.22 22.68 -5.03
CA LYS A 106 -0.77 23.71 -4.67
C LYS A 106 -2.19 23.27 -5.03
N LEU A 107 -3.11 23.38 -4.07
CA LEU A 107 -4.53 23.04 -4.24
C LEU A 107 -5.32 24.22 -4.81
N SER A 108 -6.12 23.96 -5.85
CA SER A 108 -7.16 24.90 -6.30
C SER A 108 -8.32 24.93 -5.31
N GLN A 109 -9.26 25.88 -5.45
CA GLN A 109 -10.47 25.89 -4.62
C GLN A 109 -11.30 24.60 -4.79
N VAL A 110 -11.38 24.08 -6.02
CA VAL A 110 -12.07 22.82 -6.32
C VAL A 110 -11.38 21.63 -5.65
N ASP A 111 -10.04 21.58 -5.71
CA ASP A 111 -9.28 20.51 -5.04
C ASP A 111 -9.47 20.57 -3.52
N LYS A 112 -9.49 21.77 -2.93
CA LYS A 112 -9.77 21.96 -1.51
C LYS A 112 -11.14 21.43 -1.15
N ALA A 113 -12.19 21.85 -1.87
CA ALA A 113 -13.55 21.40 -1.62
C ALA A 113 -13.67 19.86 -1.67
N ARG A 114 -13.02 19.22 -2.65
CA ARG A 114 -12.94 17.76 -2.77
C ARG A 114 -12.23 17.13 -1.57
N GLU A 115 -11.03 17.59 -1.24
CA GLU A 115 -10.22 17.02 -0.15
C GLU A 115 -10.81 17.27 1.25
N THR A 116 -11.66 18.30 1.41
CA THR A 116 -12.37 18.60 2.66
C THR A 116 -13.71 17.87 2.79
N ASN A 117 -14.17 17.15 1.76
CA ASN A 117 -15.42 16.41 1.82
C ASN A 117 -15.35 15.37 2.98
N PRO A 118 -16.40 15.26 3.83
CA PRO A 118 -16.41 14.33 4.96
C PRO A 118 -16.09 12.88 4.60
N GLU A 119 -16.60 12.36 3.49
CA GLU A 119 -16.32 10.99 3.05
C GLU A 119 -14.86 10.81 2.64
N PHE A 120 -14.31 11.80 1.93
CA PHE A 120 -12.90 11.82 1.54
C PHE A 120 -12.00 11.78 2.79
N VAL A 121 -12.30 12.63 3.78
CA VAL A 121 -11.54 12.71 5.03
C VAL A 121 -11.65 11.40 5.83
N LEU A 122 -12.85 10.82 5.92
CA LEU A 122 -13.09 9.57 6.65
C LEU A 122 -12.25 8.42 6.08
N VAL A 123 -12.29 8.25 4.75
CA VAL A 123 -11.54 7.19 4.06
C VAL A 123 -10.04 7.48 4.11
N ARG A 124 -9.63 8.75 3.99
CA ARG A 124 -8.21 9.14 4.11
C ARG A 124 -7.64 8.83 5.50
N ARG A 125 -8.42 8.90 6.57
CA ARG A 125 -7.96 8.51 7.91
C ARG A 125 -7.62 7.03 8.03
N GLN A 126 -8.24 6.19 7.20
CA GLN A 126 -7.85 4.78 7.10
C GLN A 126 -6.48 4.60 6.43
N HIS A 127 -5.86 5.63 5.85
CA HIS A 127 -4.54 5.49 5.23
C HIS A 127 -3.44 5.13 6.23
N SER A 128 -3.51 5.57 7.50
CA SER A 128 -2.56 5.10 8.53
C SER A 128 -2.57 3.57 8.72
N ALA A 129 -3.60 2.89 8.21
CA ALA A 129 -3.66 1.45 8.14
C ALA A 129 -2.55 0.83 7.30
N VAL A 130 -2.37 1.34 6.08
CA VAL A 130 -1.48 0.74 5.09
C VAL A 130 -0.01 0.90 5.49
N GLU A 131 0.33 2.00 6.15
CA GLU A 131 1.67 2.21 6.74
C GLU A 131 2.00 1.14 7.79
N SER A 132 1.01 0.76 8.61
CA SER A 132 1.17 -0.36 9.55
C SER A 132 1.28 -1.70 8.83
N ALA A 133 0.61 -1.86 7.67
CA ALA A 133 0.76 -3.04 6.83
C ALA A 133 2.20 -3.14 6.29
N ILE A 134 2.70 -2.07 5.66
CA ILE A 134 4.05 -1.97 5.08
C ILE A 134 5.11 -2.22 6.16
N ASN A 135 5.05 -1.51 7.28
CA ASN A 135 6.02 -1.68 8.36
C ASN A 135 6.06 -3.12 8.88
N ALA A 136 4.91 -3.78 9.02
CA ALA A 136 4.92 -5.17 9.45
C ALA A 136 5.19 -6.17 8.31
N LEU A 137 5.22 -5.77 7.04
CA LEU A 137 5.89 -6.59 6.01
C LEU A 137 7.41 -6.51 6.20
N GLU A 138 7.94 -5.30 6.40
CA GLU A 138 9.37 -5.07 6.62
C GLU A 138 9.88 -5.83 7.86
N VAL A 139 9.27 -5.63 9.03
CA VAL A 139 9.65 -6.29 10.30
C VAL A 139 9.48 -7.82 10.25
N HIS A 140 8.69 -8.35 9.32
CA HIS A 140 8.51 -9.79 9.12
C HIS A 140 9.30 -10.34 7.92
N GLY A 141 10.38 -9.67 7.56
CA GLY A 141 11.41 -10.18 6.66
C GLY A 141 11.39 -9.57 5.27
N LEU A 142 10.50 -8.62 4.95
CA LEU A 142 10.54 -7.92 3.66
C LEU A 142 11.57 -6.77 3.63
N ASP A 143 12.20 -6.46 4.76
CA ASP A 143 13.32 -5.52 4.87
C ASP A 143 14.61 -6.06 4.20
N GLN A 144 14.74 -7.38 4.08
CA GLN A 144 15.84 -8.03 3.37
C GLN A 144 15.34 -9.23 2.56
N CYS A 145 15.63 -9.25 1.25
CA CYS A 145 15.34 -10.39 0.38
C CYS A 145 16.58 -11.26 0.19
N PRO A 146 16.61 -12.51 0.69
CA PRO A 146 17.70 -13.45 0.47
C PRO A 146 17.62 -14.14 -0.92
N ASP A 147 16.45 -14.13 -1.55
CA ASP A 147 16.26 -14.72 -2.87
C ASP A 147 16.95 -13.87 -3.94
N HIS A 148 17.67 -14.55 -4.84
CA HIS A 148 18.40 -13.91 -5.93
C HIS A 148 17.56 -13.74 -7.20
N GLY A 149 17.87 -12.68 -7.94
CA GLY A 149 17.24 -12.36 -9.21
C GLY A 149 15.81 -11.86 -9.06
N LEU A 150 15.31 -11.23 -10.13
CA LEU A 150 13.99 -10.58 -10.14
C LEU A 150 12.84 -11.56 -9.83
N ASN A 151 12.91 -12.76 -10.39
CA ASN A 151 11.88 -13.78 -10.15
C ASN A 151 11.89 -14.26 -8.69
N GLY A 152 13.09 -14.37 -8.10
CA GLY A 152 13.26 -14.67 -6.67
C GLY A 152 12.65 -13.56 -5.82
N PHE A 153 13.00 -12.31 -6.09
CA PHE A 153 12.45 -11.14 -5.40
C PHE A 153 10.91 -11.10 -5.46
N LYS A 154 10.32 -11.27 -6.65
CA LYS A 154 8.86 -11.31 -6.83
C LYS A 154 8.21 -12.43 -6.02
N ARG A 155 8.80 -13.62 -6.03
CA ARG A 155 8.32 -14.77 -5.24
C ARG A 155 8.40 -14.49 -3.74
N TYR A 156 9.52 -13.91 -3.29
CA TYR A 156 9.74 -13.58 -1.89
C TYR A 156 8.71 -12.56 -1.37
N VAL A 157 8.47 -11.48 -2.13
CA VAL A 157 7.42 -10.49 -1.85
C VAL A 157 6.05 -11.17 -1.75
N ALA A 158 5.71 -12.06 -2.70
CA ALA A 158 4.45 -12.77 -2.69
C ALA A 158 4.28 -13.66 -1.44
N LEU A 159 5.34 -14.35 -1.02
CA LEU A 159 5.35 -15.18 0.20
C LEU A 159 5.19 -14.32 1.46
N ALA A 160 5.86 -13.16 1.54
CA ALA A 160 5.71 -12.23 2.66
C ALA A 160 4.26 -11.74 2.80
N VAL A 161 3.60 -11.44 1.68
CA VAL A 161 2.17 -11.06 1.65
C VAL A 161 1.28 -12.20 2.16
N VAL A 162 1.51 -13.43 1.72
CA VAL A 162 0.76 -14.61 2.19
C VAL A 162 0.97 -14.83 3.69
N ALA A 163 2.21 -14.79 4.17
CA ALA A 163 2.54 -14.95 5.58
C ALA A 163 1.84 -13.89 6.43
N ARG A 164 1.83 -12.62 6.00
CA ARG A 164 1.13 -11.54 6.69
C ARG A 164 -0.38 -11.78 6.77
N ASN A 165 -1.00 -12.22 5.69
CA ASN A 165 -2.43 -12.53 5.68
C ASN A 165 -2.76 -13.69 6.65
N ILE A 166 -1.92 -14.71 6.74
CA ILE A 166 -2.08 -15.81 7.70
C ILE A 166 -1.97 -15.30 9.15
N GLN A 167 -0.96 -14.47 9.45
CA GLN A 167 -0.81 -13.86 10.77
C GLN A 167 -2.04 -13.01 11.12
N ARG A 168 -2.57 -12.24 10.17
CA ARG A 168 -3.77 -11.44 10.36
C ARG A 168 -4.99 -12.30 10.67
N LEU A 169 -5.19 -13.40 9.95
CA LEU A 169 -6.26 -14.36 10.22
C LEU A 169 -6.18 -14.88 11.65
N GLY A 170 -4.99 -15.28 12.11
CA GLY A 170 -4.78 -15.71 13.49
C GLY A 170 -5.12 -14.63 14.52
N ALA A 171 -4.78 -13.36 14.25
CA ALA A 171 -5.14 -12.24 15.12
C ALA A 171 -6.66 -12.01 15.17
N VAL A 172 -7.36 -12.14 14.04
CA VAL A 172 -8.82 -12.02 13.97
C VAL A 172 -9.49 -13.12 14.80
N LEU A 173 -9.04 -14.37 14.67
CA LEU A 173 -9.60 -15.49 15.46
C LEU A 173 -9.41 -15.28 16.96
N ARG A 174 -8.21 -14.88 17.39
CA ARG A 174 -7.95 -14.57 18.81
C ARG A 174 -8.83 -13.43 19.34
N GLN A 175 -9.06 -12.40 18.54
CA GLN A 175 -9.94 -11.29 18.92
C GLN A 175 -11.39 -11.78 19.06
N GLN A 176 -11.87 -12.58 18.12
CA GLN A 176 -13.22 -13.14 18.17
C GLN A 176 -13.44 -14.00 19.42
N ASP A 177 -12.45 -14.81 19.80
CA ASP A 177 -12.55 -15.64 20.99
C ASP A 177 -12.50 -14.80 22.28
N ALA A 178 -11.65 -13.77 22.34
CA ALA A 178 -11.65 -12.81 23.44
C ALA A 178 -13.00 -12.09 23.60
N ASP A 179 -13.62 -11.70 22.49
CA ASP A 179 -14.93 -11.04 22.50
C ASP A 179 -16.05 -11.99 22.95
N LYS A 180 -16.01 -13.27 22.55
CA LYS A 180 -16.94 -14.30 23.04
C LYS A 180 -16.80 -14.50 24.54
N GLU A 181 -15.57 -14.61 25.05
CA GLU A 181 -15.32 -14.76 26.49
C GLU A 181 -15.78 -13.52 27.28
N ARG A 182 -15.57 -12.32 26.75
CA ARG A 182 -16.08 -11.08 27.36
C ARG A 182 -17.60 -11.05 27.42
N ARG A 183 -18.29 -11.51 26.36
CA ARG A 183 -19.76 -11.63 26.35
C ARG A 183 -20.28 -12.63 27.38
N LYS A 184 -19.61 -13.78 27.54
CA LYS A 184 -19.95 -14.78 28.57
C LYS A 184 -19.80 -14.23 29.99
N ARG A 185 -18.77 -13.42 30.25
CA ARG A 185 -18.51 -12.84 31.59
C ARG A 185 -19.52 -11.77 32.01
N GLY A 186 -20.31 -11.21 31.08
CA GLY A 186 -21.27 -10.14 31.36
C GLY A 186 -20.61 -8.80 31.75
N PRO A 187 -21.40 -7.71 31.93
CA PRO A 187 -20.86 -6.45 32.44
C PRO A 187 -20.41 -6.65 33.90
N TYR A 188 -19.17 -6.27 34.21
CA TYR A 188 -18.67 -6.21 35.58
C TYR A 188 -19.61 -5.29 36.39
N LYS A 189 -20.51 -5.86 37.20
CA LYS A 189 -21.17 -5.09 38.26
C LYS A 189 -20.10 -4.85 39.32
N LYS A 190 -19.53 -3.65 39.37
CA LYS A 190 -18.84 -3.20 40.59
C LYS A 190 -19.90 -3.22 41.70
N ALA A 191 -19.79 -4.18 42.61
CA ALA A 191 -20.55 -4.11 43.85
C ALA A 191 -20.12 -2.84 44.59
N ALA A 192 -21.09 -1.98 44.89
CA ALA A 192 -20.92 -0.78 45.69
C ALA A 192 -20.77 -1.14 47.17
#